data_AF-A0A3K6V1D9-F1
#
_entry.id   AF-A0A3K6V1D9-F1
#
_cell.length_a   1.000
_cell.length_b   1.000
_cell.length_c   1.000
_cell.angle_alpha   90.00
_cell.angle_beta   90.00
_cell.angle_gamma   90.00
#
_symmetry.space_group_name_H-M   'P 1'
#
loop_
_entity.id
_entity.type
_entity.pdbx_description
1 polymer ?
#
loop_
_entity_poly.entity_id
_entity_poly.type
_entity_poly.pdbx_seq_one_letter_code
_entity_poly.pdbx_strand_id
1 'polypeptide(L)'
;MMLAKMIFNSIFKNKIQKFLAFLTCFLATLLLSTMLNITLSIGDEVTKQLKSYGSNILVLPKGSSLSIEIGNELYEPLKNKNYLEEKNLYMIKDIYWRNNITALAPFLEGKITIENSQQKALIYGTYFQKAIKIKDDDDFITGIKSLYPYLAVQGEWAKDDSNEIMLGEDFAKNNKLKLGDTIKLIGENNQSKEVKIVGILLHANPKMSNKIIAPLNLAQDLLNKQGLYSSAEVRAFTIPESALSEKVRRMGEEKLDQLEYDKWYCSAYVGSIASQISDGLPGADAKALNAISDAQSLVVKKIQSLMGITCIICLIVASIAISSLMSSEIHRRKKEIGLLKVLGANTFQIYLIFASENLIVALFAALFGFIFGTALSQIISLSIFGYFIDIAFVALPLSFIFAGLIALLGCLLPIKNITQLSAAGVLYGR
;
A
#
# COMPACT_ATOMS: atom_id res chain seq x y z
N MET A 1 -18.40 39.91 26.10
CA MET A 1 -17.76 41.00 25.31
C MET A 1 -16.45 41.52 25.93
N MET A 2 -16.36 41.71 27.25
CA MET A 2 -15.17 42.26 27.92
C MET A 2 -13.94 41.32 27.92
N LEU A 3 -14.12 40.01 28.15
CA LEU A 3 -13.04 39.01 28.12
C LEU A 3 -12.37 38.89 26.74
N ALA A 4 -13.15 38.87 25.66
CA ALA A 4 -12.61 38.83 24.29
C ALA A 4 -11.78 40.08 23.95
N LYS A 5 -12.21 41.25 24.44
CA LYS A 5 -11.49 42.52 24.24
C LYS A 5 -10.18 42.57 25.04
N MET A 6 -10.17 41.97 26.25
CA MET A 6 -8.94 41.79 27.04
C MET A 6 -7.96 40.84 26.36
N ILE A 7 -8.44 39.70 25.84
CA ILE A 7 -7.61 38.71 25.13
C ILE A 7 -6.99 39.33 23.88
N PHE A 8 -7.78 40.02 23.05
CA PHE A 8 -7.28 40.65 21.82
C PHE A 8 -6.21 41.70 22.10
N ASN A 9 -6.45 42.61 23.06
CA ASN A 9 -5.45 43.61 23.43
C ASN A 9 -4.19 43.00 24.07
N SER A 10 -4.33 41.88 24.76
CA SER A 10 -3.22 41.16 25.38
C SER A 10 -2.28 40.50 24.35
N ILE A 11 -2.85 39.95 23.27
CA ILE A 11 -2.06 39.35 22.17
C ILE A 11 -1.12 40.38 21.52
N PHE A 12 -1.55 41.62 21.32
CA PHE A 12 -0.73 42.65 20.67
C PHE A 12 0.30 43.33 21.58
N LYS A 13 0.16 43.21 22.91
CA LYS A 13 1.03 43.87 23.89
C LYS A 13 2.40 43.20 24.02
N ASN A 14 2.50 41.89 23.77
CA ASN A 14 3.73 41.11 23.99
C ASN A 14 4.13 40.30 22.75
N LYS A 15 4.46 41.02 21.68
CA LYS A 15 4.69 40.47 20.33
C LYS A 15 5.75 39.37 20.28
N ILE A 16 6.85 39.50 21.04
CA ILE A 16 7.95 38.52 21.01
C ILE A 16 7.52 37.18 21.60
N GLN A 17 6.88 37.17 22.77
CA GLN A 17 6.44 35.91 23.39
C GLN A 17 5.32 35.26 22.59
N LYS A 18 4.35 36.04 22.08
CA LYS A 18 3.31 35.47 21.22
C LYS A 18 3.86 34.95 19.89
N PHE A 19 4.89 35.58 19.33
CA PHE A 19 5.59 35.06 18.14
C PHE A 19 6.34 33.75 18.44
N LEU A 20 7.04 33.64 19.58
CA LEU A 20 7.69 32.40 20.00
C LEU A 20 6.67 31.27 20.24
N ALA A 21 5.51 31.58 20.82
CA ALA A 21 4.41 30.63 21.01
C ALA A 21 3.87 30.16 19.65
N PHE A 22 3.62 31.12 18.74
CA PHE A 22 3.19 30.85 17.37
C PHE A 22 4.20 29.95 16.67
N LEU A 23 5.49 30.28 16.68
CA LEU A 23 6.54 29.52 16.01
C LEU A 23 6.64 28.09 16.56
N THR A 24 6.52 27.92 17.88
CA THR A 24 6.56 26.59 18.53
C THR A 24 5.38 25.73 18.10
N CYS A 25 4.16 26.26 18.17
CA CYS A 25 2.95 25.56 17.72
C CYS A 25 2.96 25.32 16.21
N PHE A 26 3.50 26.27 15.44
CA PHE A 26 3.59 26.21 13.98
C PHE A 26 4.51 25.08 13.55
N LEU A 27 5.72 24.99 14.11
CA LEU A 27 6.66 23.91 13.81
C LEU A 27 6.09 22.54 14.21
N ALA A 28 5.44 22.44 15.37
CA ALA A 28 4.82 21.20 15.83
C ALA A 28 3.67 20.74 14.90
N THR A 29 2.77 21.66 14.54
CA THR A 29 1.64 21.36 13.64
C THR A 29 2.06 21.17 12.19
N LEU A 30 3.12 21.85 11.74
CA LEU A 30 3.75 21.62 10.44
C LEU A 30 4.31 20.21 10.35
N LEU A 31 5.09 19.78 11.36
CA LEU A 31 5.62 18.42 11.42
C LEU A 31 4.48 17.41 11.42
N LEU A 32 3.49 17.58 12.29
CA LEU A 32 2.33 16.71 12.38
C LEU A 32 1.58 16.61 11.05
N SER A 33 1.25 17.75 10.44
CA SER A 33 0.51 17.79 9.18
C SER A 33 1.29 17.15 8.04
N THR A 34 2.61 17.36 8.00
CA THR A 34 3.49 16.71 7.02
C THR A 34 3.47 15.20 7.23
N MET A 35 3.69 14.73 8.46
CA MET A 35 3.68 13.30 8.79
C MET A 35 2.34 12.66 8.48
N LEU A 36 1.22 13.22 8.93
CA LEU A 36 -0.12 12.67 8.68
C LEU A 36 -0.45 12.59 7.20
N ASN A 37 -0.13 13.63 6.43
CA ASN A 37 -0.37 13.66 4.99
C ASN A 37 0.45 12.57 4.29
N ILE A 38 1.73 12.45 4.61
CA ILE A 38 2.60 11.38 4.12
C ILE A 38 2.06 9.99 4.53
N THR A 39 1.73 9.79 5.81
CA THR A 39 1.29 8.49 6.33
C THR A 39 0.01 7.98 5.69
N LEU A 40 -0.99 8.85 5.54
CA LEU A 40 -2.28 8.49 4.97
C LEU A 40 -2.17 8.25 3.47
N SER A 41 -1.48 9.14 2.74
CA SER A 41 -1.40 9.05 1.28
C SER A 41 -0.44 7.96 0.81
N ILE A 42 0.64 7.69 1.54
CA ILE A 42 1.54 6.54 1.23
C ILE A 42 0.77 5.23 1.38
N GLY A 43 -0.05 5.05 2.43
CA GLY A 43 -0.75 3.79 2.64
C GLY A 43 -1.64 3.39 1.46
N ASP A 44 -2.43 4.34 0.96
CA ASP A 44 -3.37 4.11 -0.14
C ASP A 44 -2.65 3.93 -1.48
N GLU A 45 -1.64 4.77 -1.76
CA GLU A 45 -0.92 4.71 -3.03
C GLU A 45 0.03 3.51 -3.10
N VAL A 46 0.72 3.17 -2.01
CA VAL A 46 1.49 1.91 -1.93
C VAL A 46 0.54 0.74 -2.15
N THR A 47 -0.62 0.69 -1.50
CA THR A 47 -1.60 -0.38 -1.74
C THR A 47 -2.06 -0.44 -3.20
N LYS A 48 -2.30 0.71 -3.84
CA LYS A 48 -2.74 0.80 -5.24
C LYS A 48 -1.66 0.38 -6.23
N GLN A 49 -0.42 0.86 -6.03
CA GLN A 49 0.74 0.42 -6.80
C GLN A 49 0.93 -1.08 -6.63
N LEU A 50 0.84 -1.60 -5.40
CA LEU A 50 0.95 -3.02 -5.09
C LEU A 50 -0.13 -3.89 -5.76
N LYS A 51 -1.38 -3.43 -5.76
CA LYS A 51 -2.49 -4.05 -6.52
C LYS A 51 -2.29 -3.99 -8.05
N SER A 52 -1.36 -3.17 -8.53
CA SER A 52 -0.99 -3.10 -9.95
C SER A 52 0.16 -4.04 -10.34
N TYR A 53 0.88 -4.66 -9.37
CA TYR A 53 2.00 -5.57 -9.63
C TYR A 53 1.60 -6.97 -10.13
N GLY A 54 0.32 -7.26 -10.34
CA GLY A 54 -0.07 -8.45 -11.09
C GLY A 54 -1.28 -9.19 -10.57
N SER A 55 -1.18 -10.52 -10.62
CA SER A 55 -2.15 -11.47 -10.10
C SER A 55 -2.16 -11.49 -8.57
N ASN A 56 -3.33 -11.78 -8.00
CA ASN A 56 -3.49 -12.01 -6.57
C ASN A 56 -4.02 -13.42 -6.25
N ILE A 57 -4.29 -14.23 -7.27
CA ILE A 57 -4.75 -15.62 -7.13
C ILE A 57 -3.92 -16.48 -8.08
N LEU A 58 -3.40 -17.59 -7.58
CA LEU A 58 -2.67 -18.60 -8.34
C LEU A 58 -3.50 -19.89 -8.37
N VAL A 59 -3.84 -20.34 -9.56
CA VAL A 59 -4.58 -21.58 -9.82
C VAL A 59 -3.59 -22.67 -10.19
N LEU A 60 -3.58 -23.74 -9.42
CA LEU A 60 -2.71 -24.90 -9.61
C LEU A 60 -3.55 -26.17 -9.80
N PRO A 61 -3.02 -27.19 -10.47
CA PRO A 61 -3.58 -28.54 -10.39
C PRO A 61 -3.59 -29.03 -8.93
N LYS A 62 -4.62 -29.77 -8.52
CA LYS A 62 -4.72 -30.35 -7.16
C LYS A 62 -3.51 -31.20 -6.77
N GLY A 63 -2.82 -31.83 -7.73
CA GLY A 63 -1.59 -32.59 -7.47
C GLY A 63 -0.43 -31.71 -7.03
N SER A 64 -0.20 -30.61 -7.74
CA SER A 64 0.87 -29.65 -7.44
C SER A 64 0.54 -28.75 -6.25
N SER A 65 -0.74 -28.50 -5.96
CA SER A 65 -1.13 -27.68 -4.81
C SER A 65 -0.86 -28.36 -3.45
N LEU A 66 -0.77 -29.69 -3.44
CA LEU A 66 -0.46 -30.52 -2.28
C LEU A 66 1.04 -30.89 -2.19
N SER A 67 1.90 -30.30 -3.02
CA SER A 67 3.33 -30.60 -2.98
C SER A 67 3.95 -30.18 -1.65
N ILE A 68 4.71 -31.08 -1.01
CA ILE A 68 5.41 -30.83 0.24
C ILE A 68 6.91 -30.84 -0.06
N GLU A 69 7.61 -29.78 0.31
CA GLU A 69 9.07 -29.74 0.24
C GLU A 69 9.63 -30.37 1.52
N ILE A 70 10.34 -31.50 1.38
CA ILE A 70 11.01 -32.17 2.50
C ILE A 70 12.50 -32.23 2.17
N GLY A 71 13.29 -31.40 2.85
CA GLY A 71 14.70 -31.19 2.50
C GLY A 71 14.81 -30.36 1.22
N ASN A 72 15.59 -30.84 0.23
CA ASN A 72 15.74 -30.23 -1.10
C ASN A 72 14.91 -30.94 -2.20
N GLU A 73 14.01 -31.86 -1.81
CA GLU A 73 13.17 -32.59 -2.75
C GLU A 73 11.70 -32.17 -2.62
N LEU A 74 11.10 -31.88 -3.77
CA LEU A 74 9.68 -31.56 -3.89
C LEU A 74 8.89 -32.87 -4.03
N TYR A 75 8.11 -33.22 -3.01
CA TYR A 75 7.23 -34.38 -3.04
C TYR A 75 5.86 -33.98 -3.57
N GLU A 76 5.53 -34.40 -4.79
CA GLU A 76 4.20 -34.25 -5.38
C GLU A 76 3.37 -35.54 -5.11
N PRO A 77 2.35 -35.49 -4.25
CA PRO A 77 1.64 -36.70 -3.83
C PRO A 77 0.81 -37.36 -4.95
N LEU A 78 0.49 -36.64 -6.03
CA LEU A 78 -0.31 -37.14 -7.16
C LEU A 78 0.50 -37.13 -8.46
N LYS A 79 1.13 -38.27 -8.79
CA LYS A 79 1.77 -38.47 -10.09
C LYS A 79 0.74 -38.33 -11.23
N ASN A 80 1.08 -37.58 -12.28
CA ASN A 80 0.29 -37.39 -13.52
C ASN A 80 -0.99 -36.52 -13.43
N LYS A 81 -1.18 -35.71 -12.37
CA LYS A 81 -2.26 -34.69 -12.31
C LYS A 81 -1.70 -33.27 -12.11
N ASN A 82 -0.67 -32.94 -12.88
CA ASN A 82 0.10 -31.70 -12.75
C ASN A 82 -0.25 -30.67 -13.85
N TYR A 83 -1.32 -30.91 -14.60
CA TYR A 83 -1.77 -30.02 -15.66
C TYR A 83 -3.28 -29.86 -15.62
N LEU A 84 -3.75 -28.72 -16.11
CA LEU A 84 -5.15 -28.36 -16.25
C LEU A 84 -5.48 -28.21 -17.74
N GLU A 85 -6.74 -28.43 -18.09
CA GLU A 85 -7.21 -28.34 -19.48
C GLU A 85 -7.56 -26.90 -19.86
N GLU A 86 -6.97 -26.37 -20.94
CA GLU A 86 -7.20 -25.01 -21.45
C GLU A 86 -8.68 -24.77 -21.76
N LYS A 87 -9.40 -25.78 -22.24
CA LYS A 87 -10.84 -25.69 -22.53
C LYS A 87 -11.68 -25.32 -21.30
N ASN A 88 -11.23 -25.61 -20.07
CA ASN A 88 -12.00 -25.32 -18.86
C ASN A 88 -11.65 -23.94 -18.28
N LEU A 89 -10.71 -23.21 -18.88
CA LEU A 89 -10.23 -21.92 -18.36
C LEU A 89 -11.33 -20.86 -18.26
N TYR A 90 -12.35 -20.91 -19.12
CA TYR A 90 -13.49 -19.99 -19.06
C TYR A 90 -14.31 -20.15 -17.77
N MET A 91 -14.27 -21.32 -17.11
CA MET A 91 -15.04 -21.57 -15.88
C MET A 91 -14.59 -20.68 -14.71
N ILE A 92 -13.35 -20.15 -14.77
CA ILE A 92 -12.88 -19.13 -13.82
C ILE A 92 -13.78 -17.88 -13.85
N LYS A 93 -14.41 -17.59 -14.99
CA LYS A 93 -15.36 -16.48 -15.20
C LYS A 93 -16.82 -16.85 -15.02
N ASP A 94 -17.14 -18.09 -14.65
CA ASP A 94 -18.52 -18.54 -14.38
C ASP A 94 -18.89 -18.41 -12.89
N ILE A 95 -17.94 -18.04 -12.02
CA ILE A 95 -18.17 -17.89 -10.58
C ILE A 95 -19.00 -16.63 -10.25
N TYR A 96 -19.55 -16.57 -9.02
CA TYR A 96 -20.31 -15.41 -8.54
C TYR A 96 -19.52 -14.09 -8.65
N TRP A 97 -18.22 -14.11 -8.33
CA TRP A 97 -17.34 -12.95 -8.42
C TRP A 97 -16.73 -12.68 -9.81
N ARG A 98 -17.34 -13.15 -10.91
CA ARG A 98 -16.83 -12.99 -12.28
C ARG A 98 -16.48 -11.56 -12.67
N ASN A 99 -17.24 -10.57 -12.19
CA ASN A 99 -17.02 -9.14 -12.50
C ASN A 99 -15.83 -8.55 -11.75
N ASN A 100 -15.43 -9.17 -10.64
CA ASN A 100 -14.22 -8.76 -9.92
C ASN A 100 -12.97 -9.28 -10.60
N ILE A 101 -13.05 -10.34 -11.40
CA ILE A 101 -11.91 -10.86 -12.17
C ILE A 101 -11.63 -9.91 -13.35
N THR A 102 -10.51 -9.21 -13.27
CA THR A 102 -10.12 -8.19 -14.27
C THR A 102 -9.19 -8.75 -15.35
N ALA A 103 -8.38 -9.75 -15.01
CA ALA A 103 -7.48 -10.42 -15.95
C ALA A 103 -7.16 -11.85 -15.47
N LEU A 104 -6.84 -12.73 -16.41
CA LEU A 104 -6.35 -14.08 -16.20
C LEU A 104 -5.36 -14.47 -17.30
N ALA A 105 -4.33 -15.25 -16.95
CA ALA A 105 -3.44 -15.83 -17.95
C ALA A 105 -3.05 -17.26 -17.55
N PRO A 106 -3.16 -18.24 -18.45
CA PRO A 106 -2.58 -19.56 -18.25
C PRO A 106 -1.07 -19.51 -18.50
N PHE A 107 -0.36 -20.43 -17.87
CA PHE A 107 1.07 -20.59 -17.98
C PHE A 107 1.41 -22.06 -18.16
N LEU A 108 2.30 -22.33 -19.10
CA LEU A 108 2.92 -23.62 -19.33
C LEU A 108 4.43 -23.47 -19.30
N GLU A 109 5.08 -24.07 -18.32
CA GLU A 109 6.54 -24.04 -18.20
C GLU A 109 7.16 -25.36 -18.65
N GLY A 110 8.29 -25.27 -19.34
CA GLY A 110 9.08 -26.44 -19.70
C GLY A 110 10.50 -26.10 -20.13
N LYS A 111 11.28 -27.14 -20.42
CA LYS A 111 12.66 -27.01 -20.89
C LYS A 111 12.72 -27.30 -22.38
N ILE A 112 13.40 -26.44 -23.11
CA ILE A 112 13.65 -26.58 -24.55
C ILE A 112 15.13 -26.37 -24.85
N THR A 113 15.56 -26.72 -26.07
CA THR A 113 16.95 -26.52 -26.51
C THR A 113 16.99 -25.55 -27.68
N ILE A 114 17.94 -24.63 -27.69
CA ILE A 114 18.17 -23.72 -28.82
C ILE A 114 19.18 -24.37 -29.77
N GLU A 115 18.81 -24.55 -31.04
CA GLU A 115 19.63 -25.27 -32.02
C GLU A 115 21.00 -24.62 -32.24
N ASN A 116 21.06 -23.30 -32.39
CA ASN A 116 22.29 -22.57 -32.70
C ASN A 116 23.36 -22.62 -31.59
N SER A 117 22.96 -22.86 -30.32
CA SER A 117 23.88 -22.88 -29.17
C SER A 117 23.91 -24.20 -28.41
N GLN A 118 23.04 -25.17 -28.78
CA GLN A 118 22.72 -26.38 -27.99
C GLN A 118 22.46 -26.12 -26.50
N GLN A 119 22.08 -24.89 -26.16
CA GLN A 119 21.86 -24.48 -24.79
C GLN A 119 20.42 -24.82 -24.36
N LYS A 120 20.28 -25.37 -23.16
CA LYS A 120 18.97 -25.57 -22.54
C LYS A 120 18.42 -24.22 -22.09
N ALA A 121 17.20 -23.91 -22.51
CA ALA A 121 16.46 -22.72 -22.14
C ALA A 121 15.12 -23.12 -21.50
N LEU A 122 14.57 -22.23 -20.68
CA LEU A 122 13.22 -22.38 -20.13
C LEU A 122 12.25 -21.62 -21.03
N ILE A 123 11.22 -22.31 -21.49
CA ILE A 123 10.09 -21.71 -22.20
C ILE A 123 8.93 -21.49 -21.25
N TYR A 124 8.25 -20.38 -21.44
CA TYR A 124 7.09 -19.97 -20.67
C TYR A 124 5.97 -19.61 -21.65
N GLY A 125 5.06 -20.57 -21.88
CA GLY A 125 3.89 -20.42 -22.74
C GLY A 125 2.77 -19.69 -22.02
N THR A 126 2.19 -18.67 -22.62
CA THR A 126 1.08 -17.90 -22.00
C THR A 126 0.22 -17.20 -23.06
N TYR A 127 -0.80 -16.48 -22.60
CA TYR A 127 -1.57 -15.56 -23.42
C TYR A 127 -0.99 -14.16 -23.37
N PHE A 128 -0.78 -13.51 -24.50
CA PHE A 128 -0.40 -12.11 -24.56
C PHE A 128 -1.64 -11.21 -24.48
N GLN A 129 -2.59 -11.42 -25.38
CA GLN A 129 -3.85 -10.69 -25.48
C GLN A 129 -4.88 -11.53 -26.26
N LYS A 130 -5.43 -12.57 -25.62
CA LYS A 130 -6.36 -13.52 -26.22
C LYS A 130 -7.80 -13.23 -25.78
N ALA A 131 -8.73 -13.28 -26.72
CA ALA A 131 -10.16 -13.24 -26.44
C ALA A 131 -10.65 -14.62 -26.01
N ILE A 132 -11.33 -14.69 -24.86
CA ILE A 132 -11.99 -15.91 -24.38
C ILE A 132 -13.50 -15.72 -24.51
N LYS A 133 -14.15 -16.66 -25.19
CA LYS A 133 -15.60 -16.70 -25.28
C LYS A 133 -16.20 -17.17 -23.96
N ILE A 134 -17.04 -16.33 -23.36
CA ILE A 134 -17.79 -16.64 -22.15
C ILE A 134 -19.26 -16.76 -22.54
N LYS A 135 -20.01 -17.63 -21.87
CA LYS A 135 -21.47 -17.68 -22.05
C LYS A 135 -22.06 -16.38 -21.50
N ASP A 136 -22.87 -15.71 -22.32
CA ASP A 136 -23.64 -14.52 -21.95
C ASP A 136 -22.82 -13.24 -21.65
N ASP A 137 -21.65 -13.06 -22.28
CA ASP A 137 -20.84 -11.83 -22.20
C ASP A 137 -20.15 -11.52 -23.53
N ASP A 138 -19.68 -10.28 -23.66
CA ASP A 138 -18.75 -9.91 -24.74
C ASP A 138 -17.42 -10.68 -24.58
N ASP A 139 -16.68 -10.82 -25.67
CA ASP A 139 -15.38 -11.50 -25.68
C ASP A 139 -14.45 -10.91 -24.60
N PHE A 140 -14.11 -11.71 -23.57
CA PHE A 140 -13.24 -11.28 -22.48
C PHE A 140 -11.78 -11.33 -22.93
N ILE A 141 -11.22 -10.16 -23.20
CA ILE A 141 -9.83 -10.02 -23.64
C ILE A 141 -8.90 -10.09 -22.43
N THR A 142 -8.00 -11.07 -22.44
CA THR A 142 -7.12 -11.35 -21.31
C THR A 142 -5.72 -11.79 -21.73
N GLY A 143 -4.78 -11.85 -20.78
CA GLY A 143 -3.41 -12.26 -21.01
C GLY A 143 -2.44 -11.47 -20.14
N ILE A 144 -1.14 -11.71 -20.30
CA ILE A 144 -0.09 -11.10 -19.48
C ILE A 144 -0.05 -9.58 -19.59
N LYS A 145 -0.52 -9.01 -20.72
CA LYS A 145 -0.64 -7.56 -20.90
C LYS A 145 -1.67 -6.93 -19.98
N SER A 146 -2.82 -7.59 -19.77
CA SER A 146 -3.85 -7.14 -18.83
C SER A 146 -3.52 -7.54 -17.38
N LEU A 147 -2.85 -8.69 -17.22
CA LEU A 147 -2.47 -9.22 -15.91
C LEU A 147 -1.39 -8.38 -15.25
N TYR A 148 -0.38 -7.94 -16.01
CA TYR A 148 0.75 -7.14 -15.54
C TYR A 148 0.88 -5.82 -16.32
N PRO A 149 0.05 -4.80 -16.01
CA PRO A 149 0.07 -3.52 -16.74
C PRO A 149 1.39 -2.74 -16.65
N TYR A 150 2.23 -3.06 -15.67
CA TYR A 150 3.53 -2.41 -15.46
C TYR A 150 4.64 -2.95 -16.38
N LEU A 151 4.40 -4.06 -17.11
CA LEU A 151 5.41 -4.63 -17.99
C LEU A 151 5.73 -3.66 -19.13
N ALA A 152 6.96 -3.18 -19.15
CA ALA A 152 7.50 -2.42 -20.26
C ALA A 152 8.05 -3.37 -21.31
N VAL A 153 7.76 -3.08 -22.59
CA VAL A 153 8.20 -3.91 -23.72
C VAL A 153 9.07 -3.07 -24.64
N GLN A 154 10.24 -3.58 -24.95
CA GLN A 154 11.04 -3.08 -26.06
C GLN A 154 10.65 -3.85 -27.33
N GLY A 155 10.14 -3.17 -28.36
CA GLY A 155 9.60 -3.80 -29.57
C GLY A 155 8.07 -3.92 -29.54
N GLU A 156 7.53 -5.03 -30.03
CA GLU A 156 6.09 -5.30 -30.10
C GLU A 156 5.70 -6.49 -29.22
N TRP A 157 4.42 -6.55 -28.83
CA TRP A 157 3.85 -7.72 -28.16
C TRP A 157 3.68 -8.84 -29.20
N ALA A 158 4.11 -10.06 -28.85
CA ALA A 158 3.87 -11.23 -29.68
C ALA A 158 2.37 -11.56 -29.79
N LYS A 159 1.98 -12.12 -30.94
CA LYS A 159 0.60 -12.53 -31.20
C LYS A 159 0.36 -13.99 -30.79
N ASP A 160 -0.79 -14.24 -30.15
CA ASP A 160 -1.14 -15.56 -29.60
C ASP A 160 -1.26 -16.69 -30.64
N ASP A 161 -1.50 -16.39 -31.92
CA ASP A 161 -1.64 -17.38 -33.00
C ASP A 161 -0.46 -17.35 -34.00
N SER A 162 0.74 -17.00 -33.53
CA SER A 162 1.93 -16.82 -34.38
C SER A 162 3.16 -17.54 -33.83
N ASN A 163 4.21 -17.67 -34.66
CA ASN A 163 5.53 -18.14 -34.23
C ASN A 163 6.42 -16.97 -33.73
N GLU A 164 5.80 -15.93 -33.17
CA GLU A 164 6.50 -14.80 -32.56
C GLU A 164 6.72 -15.09 -31.08
N ILE A 165 7.89 -14.75 -30.57
CA ILE A 165 8.25 -14.91 -29.16
C ILE A 165 8.76 -13.60 -28.58
N MET A 166 8.70 -13.51 -27.26
CA MET A 166 9.31 -12.45 -26.49
C MET A 166 10.40 -13.03 -25.59
N LEU A 167 11.39 -12.23 -25.23
CA LEU A 167 12.46 -12.64 -24.32
C LEU A 167 12.39 -11.88 -23.01
N GLY A 168 12.69 -12.53 -21.90
CA GLY A 168 13.03 -11.83 -20.67
C GLY A 168 14.36 -11.06 -20.83
N GLU A 169 14.47 -9.92 -20.16
CA GLU A 169 15.64 -9.04 -20.23
C GLU A 169 16.97 -9.75 -19.91
N ASP A 170 17.01 -10.54 -18.83
CA ASP A 170 18.21 -11.26 -18.42
C ASP A 170 18.57 -12.36 -19.44
N PHE A 171 17.56 -13.04 -19.97
CA PHE A 171 17.75 -14.07 -21.00
C PHE A 171 18.34 -13.47 -22.28
N ALA A 172 17.79 -12.34 -22.74
CA ALA A 172 18.25 -11.64 -23.93
C ALA A 172 19.70 -11.16 -23.78
N LYS A 173 20.04 -10.55 -22.63
CA LYS A 173 21.40 -10.07 -22.33
C LYS A 173 22.42 -11.21 -22.26
N ASN A 174 22.10 -12.27 -21.52
CA ASN A 174 23.01 -13.41 -21.32
C ASN A 174 23.31 -14.15 -22.62
N ASN A 175 22.33 -14.25 -23.53
CA ASN A 175 22.48 -14.95 -24.80
C ASN A 175 22.82 -14.02 -25.98
N LYS A 176 23.00 -12.71 -25.73
CA LYS A 176 23.30 -11.68 -26.74
C LYS A 176 22.29 -11.64 -27.91
N LEU A 177 21.03 -11.99 -27.63
CA LEU A 177 19.94 -12.00 -28.61
C LEU A 177 19.31 -10.61 -28.74
N LYS A 178 18.92 -10.23 -29.95
CA LYS A 178 18.34 -8.92 -30.27
C LYS A 178 16.94 -9.05 -30.87
N LEU A 179 16.23 -7.92 -30.88
CA LEU A 179 14.96 -7.79 -31.58
C LEU A 179 15.13 -8.05 -33.08
N GLY A 180 14.22 -8.84 -33.65
CA GLY A 180 14.24 -9.25 -35.05
C GLY A 180 15.02 -10.53 -35.33
N ASP A 181 15.81 -11.03 -34.38
CA ASP A 181 16.54 -12.28 -34.54
C ASP A 181 15.57 -13.46 -34.68
N THR A 182 15.97 -14.44 -35.48
CA THR A 182 15.23 -15.68 -35.68
C THR A 182 16.03 -16.83 -35.08
N ILE A 183 15.38 -17.61 -34.21
CA ILE A 183 16.00 -18.75 -33.53
C ILE A 183 15.18 -20.01 -33.79
N LYS A 184 15.86 -21.16 -33.81
CA LYS A 184 15.21 -22.47 -33.89
C LYS A 184 15.17 -23.11 -32.53
N LEU A 185 13.96 -23.39 -32.05
CA LEU A 185 13.69 -24.03 -30.78
C LEU A 185 13.39 -25.50 -31.01
N ILE A 186 14.05 -26.37 -30.25
CA ILE A 186 13.86 -27.82 -30.27
C ILE A 186 13.10 -28.21 -29.02
N GLY A 187 11.90 -28.75 -29.22
CA GLY A 187 11.01 -29.26 -28.18
C GLY A 187 11.40 -30.67 -27.67
N GLU A 188 10.62 -31.22 -26.74
CA GLU A 188 10.87 -32.53 -26.13
C GLU A 188 10.82 -33.70 -27.12
N ASN A 189 10.03 -33.56 -28.20
CA ASN A 189 9.88 -34.57 -29.25
C ASN A 189 10.88 -34.41 -30.42
N ASN A 190 11.98 -33.67 -30.24
CA ASN A 190 12.90 -33.26 -31.33
C ASN A 190 12.23 -32.47 -32.47
N GLN A 191 11.05 -31.93 -32.25
CA GLN A 191 10.41 -31.03 -33.20
C GLN A 191 11.11 -29.68 -33.15
N SER A 192 11.58 -29.21 -34.30
CA SER A 192 12.15 -27.87 -34.45
C SER A 192 11.09 -26.89 -34.95
N LYS A 193 11.00 -25.74 -34.29
CA LYS A 193 10.18 -24.60 -34.73
C LYS A 193 11.07 -23.39 -34.85
N GLU A 194 10.95 -22.73 -35.99
CA GLU A 194 11.59 -21.45 -36.23
C GLU A 194 10.70 -20.32 -35.70
N VAL A 195 11.27 -19.48 -34.85
CA VAL A 195 10.54 -18.43 -34.14
C VAL A 195 11.26 -17.10 -34.25
N LYS A 196 10.49 -16.01 -34.32
CA LYS A 196 11.00 -14.65 -34.44
C LYS A 196 10.89 -13.90 -33.12
N ILE A 197 11.96 -13.21 -32.73
CA ILE A 197 11.96 -12.37 -31.52
C ILE A 197 11.37 -11.00 -31.87
N VAL A 198 10.18 -10.71 -31.35
CA VAL A 198 9.46 -9.44 -31.62
C VAL A 198 9.48 -8.45 -30.46
N GLY A 199 9.73 -8.95 -29.24
CA GLY A 199 9.71 -8.14 -28.03
C GLY A 199 10.70 -8.61 -26.96
N ILE A 200 11.19 -7.67 -26.16
CA ILE A 200 11.93 -7.96 -24.92
C ILE A 200 11.17 -7.35 -23.75
N LEU A 201 10.86 -8.16 -22.74
CA LEU A 201 10.19 -7.72 -21.52
C LEU A 201 11.21 -7.09 -20.57
N LEU A 202 11.09 -5.78 -20.36
CA LEU A 202 11.93 -4.98 -19.46
C LEU A 202 11.36 -5.01 -18.05
N HIS A 203 12.24 -5.12 -17.05
CA HIS A 203 11.84 -5.16 -15.63
C HIS A 203 10.80 -6.25 -15.29
N ALA A 204 10.81 -7.35 -16.06
CA ALA A 204 9.93 -8.48 -15.81
C ALA A 204 10.23 -9.11 -14.44
N ASN A 205 9.22 -9.73 -13.84
CA ASN A 205 9.39 -10.52 -12.61
C ASN A 205 10.52 -11.58 -12.82
N PRO A 206 11.32 -11.92 -11.80
CA PRO A 206 12.30 -13.02 -11.86
C PRO A 206 11.77 -14.32 -12.48
N LYS A 207 10.47 -14.61 -12.37
CA LYS A 207 9.82 -15.76 -13.03
C LYS A 207 9.87 -15.70 -14.56
N MET A 208 10.00 -14.52 -15.16
CA MET A 208 10.00 -14.28 -16.61
C MET A 208 11.34 -13.72 -17.12
N SER A 209 12.14 -13.06 -16.28
CA SER A 209 13.33 -12.32 -16.73
C SER A 209 14.39 -13.19 -17.40
N ASN A 210 14.54 -14.44 -16.98
CA ASN A 210 15.50 -15.40 -17.55
C ASN A 210 14.83 -16.52 -18.38
N LYS A 211 13.67 -16.25 -19.01
CA LYS A 211 12.92 -17.23 -19.82
C LYS A 211 12.58 -16.70 -21.21
N ILE A 212 12.26 -17.62 -22.12
CA ILE A 212 11.64 -17.34 -23.42
C ILE A 212 10.12 -17.35 -23.23
N ILE A 213 9.46 -16.26 -23.57
CA ILE A 213 8.01 -16.12 -23.43
C ILE A 213 7.37 -16.36 -24.78
N ALA A 214 6.50 -17.36 -24.85
CA ALA A 214 5.90 -17.82 -26.10
C ALA A 214 4.37 -17.83 -26.02
N PRO A 215 3.69 -17.78 -27.17
CA PRO A 215 2.28 -18.12 -27.23
C PRO A 215 2.01 -19.51 -26.65
N LEU A 216 0.89 -19.67 -25.95
CA LEU A 216 0.58 -20.92 -25.26
C LEU A 216 0.55 -22.11 -26.22
N ASN A 217 -0.06 -21.96 -27.40
CA ASN A 217 -0.13 -23.00 -28.43
C ASN A 217 1.28 -23.47 -28.88
N LEU A 218 2.21 -22.55 -29.10
CA LEU A 218 3.57 -22.84 -29.51
C LEU A 218 4.33 -23.60 -28.41
N ALA A 219 4.15 -23.19 -27.14
CA ALA A 219 4.73 -23.90 -26.02
C ALA A 219 4.13 -25.30 -25.82
N GLN A 220 2.81 -25.44 -25.99
CA GLN A 220 2.12 -26.73 -25.93
C GLN A 220 2.62 -27.69 -27.01
N ASP A 221 2.86 -27.22 -28.22
CA ASP A 221 3.42 -28.02 -29.31
C ASP A 221 4.87 -28.46 -28.99
N LEU A 222 5.72 -27.52 -28.54
CA LEU A 222 7.13 -27.81 -28.21
C LEU A 222 7.27 -28.77 -27.02
N LEU A 223 6.35 -28.72 -26.06
CA LEU A 223 6.37 -29.53 -24.84
C LEU A 223 5.49 -30.78 -24.92
N ASN A 224 4.83 -31.03 -26.07
CA ASN A 224 3.89 -32.14 -26.25
C ASN A 224 2.77 -32.17 -25.19
N LYS A 225 2.19 -30.99 -24.92
CA LYS A 225 1.12 -30.74 -23.93
C LYS A 225 -0.08 -30.04 -24.57
N GLN A 226 -0.58 -30.54 -25.69
CA GLN A 226 -1.69 -29.91 -26.41
C GLN A 226 -2.93 -29.72 -25.53
N GLY A 227 -3.45 -28.50 -25.49
CA GLY A 227 -4.63 -28.13 -24.70
C GLY A 227 -4.43 -28.18 -23.19
N LEU A 228 -3.19 -28.27 -22.71
CA LEU A 228 -2.86 -28.33 -21.28
C LEU A 228 -2.02 -27.12 -20.84
N TYR A 229 -2.14 -26.76 -19.57
CA TYR A 229 -1.33 -25.72 -18.93
C TYR A 229 -0.95 -26.14 -17.50
N SER A 230 0.16 -25.63 -16.95
CA SER A 230 0.68 -26.01 -15.63
C SER A 230 0.11 -25.16 -14.49
N SER A 231 -0.23 -23.90 -14.75
CA SER A 231 -0.84 -23.01 -13.76
C SER A 231 -1.60 -21.89 -14.47
N ALA A 232 -2.54 -21.25 -13.79
CA ALA A 232 -3.11 -19.99 -14.25
C ALA A 232 -2.98 -18.94 -13.16
N GLU A 233 -2.70 -17.70 -13.53
CA GLU A 233 -2.75 -16.60 -12.59
C GLU A 233 -3.95 -15.71 -12.89
N VAL A 234 -4.62 -15.27 -11.84
CA VAL A 234 -5.86 -14.50 -11.89
C VAL A 234 -5.67 -13.23 -11.09
N ARG A 235 -6.13 -12.12 -11.66
CA ARG A 235 -6.17 -10.80 -11.03
C ARG A 235 -7.60 -10.40 -10.78
N ALA A 236 -7.97 -10.35 -9.51
CA ALA A 236 -9.29 -9.93 -9.05
C ALA A 236 -9.24 -8.62 -8.26
N PHE A 237 -10.24 -7.77 -8.41
CA PHE A 237 -10.44 -6.62 -7.54
C PHE A 237 -11.04 -7.07 -6.20
N THR A 238 -10.29 -6.86 -5.12
CA THR A 238 -10.65 -7.36 -3.79
C THR A 238 -10.65 -6.27 -2.72
N ILE A 239 -11.42 -6.53 -1.67
CA ILE A 239 -11.42 -5.72 -0.45
C ILE A 239 -10.23 -6.10 0.45
N PRO A 240 -9.76 -5.17 1.31
CA PRO A 240 -8.70 -5.45 2.27
C PRO A 240 -9.02 -6.64 3.19
N GLU A 241 -7.98 -7.30 3.68
CA GLU A 241 -8.13 -8.44 4.58
C GLU A 241 -8.83 -8.02 5.88
N SER A 242 -9.77 -8.85 6.34
CA SER A 242 -10.47 -8.69 7.61
C SER A 242 -10.06 -9.77 8.61
N ALA A 243 -10.41 -9.58 9.89
CA ALA A 243 -10.20 -10.61 10.92
C ALA A 243 -10.85 -11.95 10.54
N LEU A 244 -11.98 -11.91 9.82
CA LEU A 244 -12.63 -13.11 9.31
C LEU A 244 -11.80 -13.77 8.20
N SER A 245 -11.32 -13.02 7.21
CA SER A 245 -10.47 -13.57 6.16
C SER A 245 -9.16 -14.14 6.70
N GLU A 246 -8.58 -13.49 7.71
CA GLU A 246 -7.39 -13.99 8.40
C GLU A 246 -7.67 -15.28 9.19
N LYS A 247 -8.84 -15.39 9.83
CA LYS A 247 -9.31 -16.61 10.50
C LYS A 247 -9.33 -17.78 9.53
N VAL A 248 -9.94 -17.61 8.35
CA VAL A 248 -10.01 -18.64 7.31
C VAL A 248 -8.62 -19.08 6.84
N ARG A 249 -7.72 -18.12 6.60
CA ARG A 249 -6.35 -18.43 6.19
C ARG A 249 -5.60 -19.29 7.21
N ARG A 250 -5.78 -19.02 8.50
CA ARG A 250 -5.06 -19.72 9.58
C ARG A 250 -5.66 -21.08 9.92
N MET A 251 -6.98 -21.20 9.84
CA MET A 251 -7.72 -22.33 10.39
C MET A 251 -8.39 -23.21 9.34
N GLY A 252 -8.42 -22.77 8.08
CA GLY A 252 -9.22 -23.37 7.02
C GLY A 252 -10.67 -22.88 7.06
N GLU A 253 -11.34 -22.99 5.91
CA GLU A 253 -12.77 -22.68 5.77
C GLU A 253 -13.66 -23.65 6.56
N GLU A 254 -13.20 -24.89 6.77
CA GLU A 254 -13.91 -25.95 7.50
C GLU A 254 -14.19 -25.63 8.98
N LYS A 255 -13.47 -24.67 9.56
CA LYS A 255 -13.61 -24.28 10.98
C LYS A 255 -14.50 -23.06 11.20
N LEU A 256 -15.13 -22.55 10.15
CA LEU A 256 -16.09 -21.45 10.26
C LEU A 256 -17.46 -21.96 10.71
N ASP A 257 -18.16 -21.17 11.52
CA ASP A 257 -19.60 -21.33 11.67
C ASP A 257 -20.30 -21.02 10.33
N GLN A 258 -21.49 -21.56 10.11
CA GLN A 258 -22.23 -21.41 8.85
C GLN A 258 -22.44 -19.93 8.48
N LEU A 259 -22.79 -19.09 9.47
CA LEU A 259 -22.98 -17.66 9.24
C LEU A 259 -21.66 -16.92 8.93
N GLU A 260 -20.56 -17.36 9.52
CA GLU A 260 -19.23 -16.82 9.21
C GLU A 260 -18.77 -17.24 7.81
N TYR A 261 -19.02 -18.49 7.43
CA TYR A 261 -18.74 -19.02 6.10
C TYR A 261 -19.51 -18.25 5.04
N ASP A 262 -20.83 -18.10 5.18
CA ASP A 262 -21.67 -17.36 4.23
C ASP A 262 -21.20 -15.91 4.08
N LYS A 263 -20.90 -15.24 5.20
CA LYS A 263 -20.38 -13.88 5.19
C LYS A 263 -19.04 -13.77 4.47
N TRP A 264 -18.13 -14.72 4.68
CA TRP A 264 -16.82 -14.73 4.04
C TRP A 264 -16.93 -15.06 2.55
N TYR A 265 -17.69 -16.10 2.18
CA TYR A 265 -17.87 -16.57 0.81
C TYR A 265 -18.55 -15.49 -0.07
N CYS A 266 -19.50 -14.75 0.51
CA CYS A 266 -20.20 -13.64 -0.13
C CYS A 266 -19.50 -12.28 0.02
N SER A 267 -18.25 -12.25 0.50
CA SER A 267 -17.40 -11.04 0.53
C SER A 267 -16.29 -11.14 -0.52
N ALA A 268 -15.88 -10.01 -1.11
CA ALA A 268 -14.86 -9.97 -2.17
C ALA A 268 -13.42 -10.10 -1.65
N TYR A 269 -13.14 -11.07 -0.78
CA TYR A 269 -11.80 -11.39 -0.31
C TYR A 269 -11.05 -12.21 -1.36
N VAL A 270 -9.72 -12.10 -1.37
CA VAL A 270 -8.89 -12.91 -2.29
C VAL A 270 -9.11 -14.41 -2.04
N GLY A 271 -9.21 -14.81 -0.76
CA GLY A 271 -9.44 -16.20 -0.39
C GLY A 271 -10.81 -16.75 -0.80
N SER A 272 -11.87 -15.96 -0.72
CA SER A 272 -13.22 -16.43 -1.07
C SER A 272 -13.37 -16.57 -2.59
N ILE A 273 -12.79 -15.65 -3.36
CA ILE A 273 -12.71 -15.78 -4.83
C ILE A 273 -11.86 -17.00 -5.21
N ALA A 274 -10.74 -17.23 -4.54
CA ALA A 274 -9.92 -18.42 -4.77
C ALA A 274 -10.70 -19.71 -4.46
N SER A 275 -11.40 -19.80 -3.32
CA SER A 275 -12.25 -20.94 -2.96
C SER A 275 -13.33 -21.20 -4.02
N GLN A 276 -14.02 -20.15 -4.48
CA GLN A 276 -14.99 -20.26 -5.59
C GLN A 276 -14.38 -20.75 -6.91
N ILE A 277 -13.14 -20.35 -7.23
CA ILE A 277 -12.44 -20.85 -8.42
C ILE A 277 -12.11 -22.34 -8.25
N SER A 278 -11.68 -22.77 -7.06
CA SER A 278 -11.44 -24.19 -6.76
C SER A 278 -12.71 -25.04 -6.88
N ASP A 279 -13.85 -24.51 -6.47
CA ASP A 279 -15.15 -25.18 -6.58
C ASP A 279 -15.63 -25.25 -8.04
N GLY A 280 -15.45 -24.17 -8.79
CA GLY A 280 -15.92 -24.04 -10.17
C GLY A 280 -15.05 -24.71 -11.22
N LEU A 281 -13.76 -24.95 -10.93
CA LEU A 281 -12.79 -25.51 -11.88
C LEU A 281 -12.36 -26.94 -11.50
N PRO A 282 -12.85 -27.97 -12.19
CA PRO A 282 -12.53 -29.36 -11.87
C PRO A 282 -11.03 -29.66 -11.92
N GLY A 283 -10.51 -30.25 -10.84
CA GLY A 283 -9.10 -30.68 -10.76
C GLY A 283 -8.10 -29.56 -10.46
N ALA A 284 -8.57 -28.33 -10.31
CA ALA A 284 -7.77 -27.20 -9.86
C ALA A 284 -7.94 -26.92 -8.36
N ASP A 285 -6.97 -26.20 -7.82
CA ASP A 285 -6.96 -25.60 -6.50
C ASP A 285 -6.34 -24.20 -6.62
N ALA A 286 -7.14 -23.19 -6.33
CA ALA A 286 -6.74 -21.80 -6.38
C ALA A 286 -6.36 -21.30 -4.98
N LYS A 287 -5.24 -20.60 -4.92
CA LYS A 287 -4.65 -20.07 -3.70
C LYS A 287 -4.45 -18.57 -3.81
N ALA A 288 -4.71 -17.86 -2.72
CA ALA A 288 -4.43 -16.44 -2.62
C ALA A 288 -2.91 -16.18 -2.60
N LEU A 289 -2.43 -15.32 -3.49
CA LEU A 289 -1.01 -14.94 -3.58
C LEU A 289 -0.73 -13.77 -2.62
N ASN A 290 -0.79 -14.04 -1.31
CA ASN A 290 -0.75 -13.02 -0.26
C ASN A 290 0.66 -12.54 0.14
N ALA A 291 1.73 -13.21 -0.33
CA ALA A 291 3.10 -12.95 0.12
C ALA A 291 3.59 -11.51 -0.14
N ILE A 292 3.00 -10.83 -1.12
CA ILE A 292 3.26 -9.42 -1.42
C ILE A 292 2.47 -8.54 -0.42
N SER A 293 1.17 -8.78 -0.25
CA SER A 293 0.28 -8.02 0.65
C SER A 293 0.63 -8.11 2.15
N ASP A 294 1.09 -9.27 2.64
CA ASP A 294 1.40 -9.51 4.07
C ASP A 294 2.69 -8.83 4.53
N ALA A 295 3.78 -8.95 3.74
CA ALA A 295 5.04 -8.27 4.02
C ALA A 295 4.87 -6.73 3.97
N GLN A 296 3.97 -6.25 3.12
CA GLN A 296 3.77 -4.82 2.86
C GLN A 296 2.86 -4.16 3.89
N SER A 297 1.77 -4.83 4.30
CA SER A 297 0.94 -4.35 5.42
C SER A 297 1.73 -4.27 6.71
N LEU A 298 2.69 -5.18 6.94
CA LEU A 298 3.58 -5.13 8.10
C LEU A 298 4.52 -3.92 8.05
N VAL A 299 5.12 -3.62 6.89
CA VAL A 299 6.02 -2.46 6.73
C VAL A 299 5.26 -1.15 6.87
N VAL A 300 4.12 -0.99 6.17
CA VAL A 300 3.28 0.22 6.27
C VAL A 300 2.78 0.41 7.70
N LYS A 301 2.30 -0.64 8.36
CA LYS A 301 1.85 -0.58 9.76
C LYS A 301 2.99 -0.24 10.73
N LYS A 302 4.20 -0.74 10.49
CA LYS A 302 5.39 -0.36 11.28
C LYS A 302 5.76 1.11 11.08
N ILE A 303 5.74 1.61 9.84
CA ILE A 303 5.99 3.02 9.54
C ILE A 303 4.92 3.91 10.21
N GLN A 304 3.64 3.54 10.09
CA GLN A 304 2.53 4.21 10.78
C GLN A 304 2.72 4.26 12.30
N SER A 305 3.12 3.14 12.90
CA SER A 305 3.39 3.06 14.36
C SER A 305 4.53 3.98 14.79
N LEU A 306 5.65 3.96 14.05
CA LEU A 306 6.79 4.84 14.30
C LEU A 306 6.39 6.32 14.17
N MET A 307 5.64 6.68 13.13
CA MET A 307 5.15 8.04 12.92
C MET A 307 4.19 8.45 14.06
N GLY A 308 3.31 7.56 14.52
CA GLY A 308 2.45 7.80 15.68
C GLY A 308 3.23 8.10 16.95
N ILE A 309 4.28 7.32 17.25
CA ILE A 309 5.18 7.56 18.40
C ILE A 309 5.86 8.93 18.28
N THR A 310 6.36 9.29 17.09
CA THR A 310 7.01 10.61 16.89
C THR A 310 6.03 11.77 17.09
N CYS A 311 4.76 11.60 16.74
CA CYS A 311 3.73 12.61 17.00
C CYS A 311 3.51 12.82 18.51
N ILE A 312 3.48 11.73 19.29
CA ILE A 312 3.36 11.81 20.76
C ILE A 312 4.56 12.54 21.36
N ILE A 313 5.78 12.23 20.90
CA ILE A 313 7.00 12.91 21.36
C ILE A 313 6.94 14.41 21.01
N CYS A 314 6.53 14.75 19.79
CA CYS A 314 6.38 16.14 19.36
C CYS A 314 5.38 16.90 20.23
N LEU A 315 4.24 16.29 20.56
CA LEU A 315 3.24 16.85 21.47
C LEU A 315 3.83 17.18 22.83
N ILE A 316 4.60 16.25 23.41
CA ILE A 316 5.23 16.44 24.73
C ILE A 316 6.25 17.57 24.67
N VAL A 317 7.14 17.57 23.69
CA VAL A 317 8.20 18.59 23.53
C VAL A 317 7.58 19.97 23.31
N ALA A 318 6.58 20.09 22.44
CA ALA A 318 5.88 21.35 22.19
C ALA A 318 5.13 21.84 23.44
N SER A 319 4.50 20.94 24.19
CA SER A 319 3.81 21.28 25.45
C SER A 319 4.79 21.81 26.50
N ILE A 320 5.97 21.21 26.64
CA ILE A 320 7.02 21.67 27.56
C ILE A 320 7.53 23.05 27.13
N ALA A 321 7.75 23.27 25.83
CA ALA A 321 8.18 24.56 25.29
C ALA A 321 7.15 25.67 25.57
N ILE A 322 5.86 25.40 25.33
CA ILE A 322 4.77 26.33 25.66
C ILE A 322 4.68 26.57 27.16
N SER A 323 4.86 25.55 28.00
CA SER A 323 4.91 25.70 29.46
C SER A 323 6.02 26.64 29.91
N SER A 324 7.23 26.49 29.37
CA SER A 324 8.36 27.37 29.68
C SER A 324 8.06 28.82 29.29
N LEU A 325 7.51 29.02 28.09
CA LEU A 325 7.14 30.34 27.59
C LEU A 325 6.04 31.00 28.42
N MET A 326 5.02 30.23 28.79
CA MET A 326 3.92 30.66 29.65
C MET A 326 4.40 31.03 31.06
N SER A 327 5.33 30.26 31.63
CA SER A 327 5.98 30.60 32.91
C SER A 327 6.74 31.94 32.84
N SER A 328 7.46 32.17 31.73
CA SER A 328 8.14 33.43 31.46
C SER A 328 7.15 34.59 31.32
N GLU A 329 6.02 34.39 30.64
CA GLU A 329 4.95 35.38 30.50
C GLU A 329 4.32 35.74 31.86
N ILE A 330 3.97 34.74 32.67
CA ILE A 330 3.48 34.93 34.04
C ILE A 330 4.48 35.76 34.85
N HIS A 331 5.77 35.46 34.75
CA HIS A 331 6.80 36.20 35.50
C HIS A 331 6.85 37.69 35.13
N ARG A 332 6.76 38.01 33.83
CA ARG A 332 6.73 39.40 33.35
C ARG A 332 5.45 40.12 33.74
N ARG A 333 4.32 39.41 33.80
CA ARG A 333 2.99 39.96 34.10
C ARG A 333 2.58 39.77 35.56
N LYS A 334 3.52 39.45 36.47
CA LYS A 334 3.24 39.24 37.91
C LYS A 334 2.44 40.38 38.53
N LYS A 335 2.81 41.63 38.26
CA LYS A 335 2.10 42.82 38.78
C LYS A 335 0.64 42.88 38.32
N GLU A 336 0.37 42.58 37.05
CA GLU A 336 -1.00 42.52 36.52
C GLU A 336 -1.80 41.39 37.18
N ILE A 337 -1.20 40.21 37.33
CA ILE A 337 -1.81 39.04 37.98
C ILE A 337 -2.11 39.32 39.47
N GLY A 338 -1.19 40.00 40.16
CA GLY A 338 -1.36 40.40 41.56
C GLY A 338 -2.53 41.36 41.75
N LEU A 339 -2.67 42.35 40.87
CA LEU A 339 -3.81 43.28 40.87
C LEU A 339 -5.14 42.54 40.63
N LEU A 340 -5.19 41.61 39.67
CA LEU A 340 -6.38 40.79 39.41
C LEU A 340 -6.77 39.95 40.63
N LYS A 341 -5.81 39.36 41.34
CA LYS A 341 -6.08 38.60 42.57
C LYS A 341 -6.63 39.48 43.70
N VAL A 342 -6.11 40.71 43.88
CA VAL A 342 -6.63 41.65 44.89
C VAL A 342 -8.06 42.08 44.57
N LEU A 343 -8.39 42.22 43.29
CA LEU A 343 -9.75 42.50 42.82
C LEU A 343 -10.70 41.29 42.91
N GLY A 344 -10.24 40.16 43.46
CA GLY A 344 -11.07 38.97 43.71
C GLY A 344 -11.09 37.95 42.57
N ALA A 345 -10.21 38.06 41.56
CA ALA A 345 -10.15 37.08 40.48
C ALA A 345 -9.66 35.71 40.99
N ASN A 346 -10.40 34.65 40.65
CA ASN A 346 -10.02 33.28 41.00
C ASN A 346 -8.82 32.83 40.13
N THR A 347 -7.95 31.97 40.68
CA THR A 347 -6.80 31.39 39.96
C THR A 347 -7.20 30.73 38.65
N PHE A 348 -8.37 30.08 38.61
CA PHE A 348 -8.91 29.47 37.40
C PHE A 348 -9.33 30.50 36.34
N GLN A 349 -9.86 31.66 36.74
CA GLN A 349 -10.21 32.75 35.81
C GLN A 349 -8.95 33.34 35.17
N ILE A 350 -7.89 33.50 35.96
CA ILE A 350 -6.57 33.95 35.46
C ILE A 350 -6.01 32.92 34.47
N TYR A 351 -6.07 31.63 34.81
CA TYR A 351 -5.67 30.54 33.91
C TYR A 351 -6.44 30.58 32.57
N LEU A 352 -7.76 30.71 32.61
CA LEU A 352 -8.60 30.74 31.40
C LEU A 352 -8.23 31.88 30.45
N ILE A 353 -7.84 33.05 30.97
CA ILE A 353 -7.40 34.19 30.15
C ILE A 353 -6.16 33.80 29.34
N PHE A 354 -5.11 33.32 30.02
CA PHE A 354 -3.87 32.94 29.34
C PHE A 354 -4.01 31.70 28.46
N ALA A 355 -4.78 30.71 28.90
CA ALA A 355 -5.07 29.52 28.10
C ALA A 355 -5.81 29.88 26.81
N SER A 356 -6.77 30.81 26.88
CA SER A 356 -7.49 31.29 25.68
C SER A 356 -6.58 32.08 24.74
N GLU A 357 -5.66 32.89 25.26
CA GLU A 357 -4.66 33.58 24.44
C GLU A 357 -3.77 32.59 23.68
N ASN A 358 -3.24 31.58 24.39
CA ASN A 358 -2.39 30.56 23.78
C ASN A 358 -3.18 29.67 22.80
N LEU A 359 -4.44 29.37 23.10
CA LEU A 359 -5.31 28.61 22.22
C LEU A 359 -5.52 29.33 20.89
N ILE A 360 -5.83 30.64 20.89
CA ILE A 360 -6.00 31.41 19.65
C ILE A 360 -4.71 31.37 18.82
N VAL A 361 -3.56 31.60 19.46
CA VAL A 361 -2.25 31.54 18.77
C VAL A 361 -2.00 30.14 18.19
N ALA A 362 -2.30 29.09 18.95
CA ALA A 362 -2.15 27.70 18.51
C ALA A 362 -3.08 27.34 17.34
N LEU A 363 -4.31 27.85 17.30
CA LEU A 363 -5.24 27.65 16.19
C LEU A 363 -4.74 28.32 14.90
N PHE A 364 -4.24 29.57 14.99
CA PHE A 364 -3.61 30.22 13.83
C PHE A 364 -2.37 29.45 13.38
N ALA A 365 -1.53 29.01 14.33
CA ALA A 365 -0.36 28.22 14.04
C ALA A 365 -0.72 26.88 13.36
N ALA A 366 -1.82 26.23 13.76
CA ALA A 366 -2.31 25.00 13.15
C ALA A 366 -2.76 25.20 11.70
N LEU A 367 -3.46 26.31 11.40
CA LEU A 367 -3.88 26.63 10.05
C LEU A 367 -2.68 26.82 9.13
N PHE A 368 -1.70 27.64 9.54
CA PHE A 368 -0.47 27.81 8.78
C PHE A 368 0.35 26.52 8.73
N GLY A 369 0.44 25.80 9.84
CA GLY A 369 1.14 24.52 9.93
C GLY A 369 0.57 23.49 8.96
N PHE A 370 -0.75 23.45 8.77
CA PHE A 370 -1.39 22.61 7.76
C PHE A 370 -1.04 23.05 6.33
N ILE A 371 -1.14 24.34 6.02
CA ILE A 371 -0.82 24.86 4.68
C ILE A 371 0.65 24.58 4.31
N PHE A 372 1.57 24.91 5.21
CA PHE A 372 3.00 24.68 4.96
C PHE A 372 3.40 23.21 5.08
N GLY A 373 2.75 22.44 5.96
CA GLY A 373 3.00 21.01 6.11
C GLY A 373 2.52 20.20 4.90
N THR A 374 1.37 20.54 4.32
CA THR A 374 0.92 19.95 3.06
C THR A 374 1.84 20.33 1.89
N ALA A 375 2.29 21.59 1.81
CA ALA A 375 3.26 22.00 0.81
C ALA A 375 4.60 21.24 0.95
N LEU A 376 5.10 21.08 2.17
CA LEU A 376 6.32 20.32 2.45
C LEU A 376 6.16 18.84 2.11
N SER A 377 5.00 18.26 2.43
CA SER A 377 4.62 16.88 2.06
C SER A 377 4.71 16.64 0.55
N GLN A 378 4.22 17.58 -0.26
CA GLN A 378 4.29 17.48 -1.73
C GLN A 378 5.72 17.54 -2.26
N ILE A 379 6.56 18.41 -1.68
CA ILE A 379 7.99 18.50 -2.06
C ILE A 379 8.71 17.18 -1.75
N ILE A 380 8.47 16.62 -0.56
CA ILE A 380 9.04 15.33 -0.16
C ILE A 380 8.55 14.22 -1.09
N SER A 381 7.25 14.19 -1.40
CA SER A 381 6.66 13.19 -2.28
C SER A 381 7.25 13.25 -3.69
N LEU A 382 7.38 14.44 -4.26
CA LEU A 382 7.95 14.62 -5.60
C LEU A 382 9.41 14.17 -5.65
N SER A 383 10.18 14.45 -4.60
CA SER A 383 11.60 14.08 -4.54
C SER A 383 11.84 12.58 -4.34
N ILE A 384 10.96 11.88 -3.63
CA ILE A 384 11.12 10.45 -3.31
C ILE A 384 10.43 9.57 -4.36
N PHE A 385 9.20 9.94 -4.74
CA PHE A 385 8.32 9.10 -5.55
C PHE A 385 8.10 9.61 -6.97
N GLY A 386 8.44 10.88 -7.27
CA GLY A 386 8.28 11.46 -8.61
C GLY A 386 6.84 11.87 -8.96
N TYR A 387 5.91 11.84 -8.01
CA TYR A 387 4.52 12.27 -8.21
C TYR A 387 3.94 13.01 -6.98
N PHE A 388 2.84 13.71 -7.19
CA PHE A 388 2.07 14.40 -6.14
C PHE A 388 1.11 13.43 -5.45
N ILE A 389 1.07 13.47 -4.11
CA ILE A 389 0.15 12.66 -3.31
C ILE A 389 -1.16 13.40 -3.06
N ASP A 390 -2.24 12.63 -2.86
CA ASP A 390 -3.54 13.21 -2.51
C ASP A 390 -3.50 13.92 -1.17
N ILE A 391 -4.22 15.05 -1.08
CA ILE A 391 -4.28 15.86 0.13
C ILE A 391 -5.27 15.22 1.10
N ALA A 392 -4.76 14.67 2.20
CA ALA A 392 -5.59 14.16 3.28
C ALA A 392 -6.28 15.30 4.05
N PHE A 393 -7.50 15.68 3.66
CA PHE A 393 -8.29 16.73 4.34
C PHE A 393 -8.59 16.40 5.81
N VAL A 394 -8.56 15.12 6.19
CA VAL A 394 -8.69 14.65 7.57
C VAL A 394 -7.54 15.17 8.47
N ALA A 395 -6.38 15.51 7.91
CA ALA A 395 -5.27 16.07 8.68
C ALA A 395 -5.56 17.47 9.24
N LEU A 396 -6.46 18.26 8.61
CA LEU A 396 -6.80 19.60 9.06
C LEU A 396 -7.48 19.62 10.45
N PRO A 397 -8.62 18.92 10.68
CA PRO A 397 -9.23 18.88 12.01
C PRO A 397 -8.30 18.25 13.05
N LEU A 398 -7.47 17.28 12.65
CA LEU A 398 -6.52 16.64 13.55
C LEU A 398 -5.41 17.60 14.00
N SER A 399 -4.90 18.44 13.10
CA SER A 399 -3.95 19.52 13.42
C SER A 399 -4.54 20.54 14.40
N PHE A 400 -5.81 20.89 14.26
CA PHE A 400 -6.49 21.77 15.23
C PHE A 400 -6.64 21.13 16.61
N ILE A 401 -7.04 19.85 16.67
CA ILE A 401 -7.12 19.09 17.93
C ILE A 401 -5.74 19.04 18.59
N PHE A 402 -4.70 18.73 17.82
CA PHE A 402 -3.33 18.62 18.31
C PHE A 402 -2.79 19.95 18.83
N ALA A 403 -3.04 21.05 18.13
CA ALA A 403 -2.70 22.39 18.60
C ALA A 403 -3.44 22.77 19.88
N GLY A 404 -4.71 22.40 19.99
CA GLY A 404 -5.50 22.56 21.21
C GLY A 404 -4.90 21.78 22.38
N LEU A 405 -4.49 20.53 22.16
CA LEU A 405 -3.83 19.70 23.17
C LEU A 405 -2.49 20.31 23.63
N ILE A 406 -1.65 20.78 22.70
CA ILE A 406 -0.39 21.47 23.03
C ILE A 406 -0.65 22.70 23.90
N ALA A 407 -1.63 23.53 23.52
CA ALA A 407 -1.98 24.73 24.27
C ALA A 407 -2.49 24.40 25.68
N LEU A 408 -3.38 23.42 25.80
CA LEU A 408 -3.96 23.01 27.09
C LEU A 408 -2.92 22.39 28.01
N LEU A 409 -2.20 21.36 27.53
CA LEU A 409 -1.19 20.63 28.31
C LEU A 409 -0.01 21.54 28.68
N GLY A 410 0.44 22.39 27.76
CA GLY A 410 1.47 23.39 28.04
C GLY A 410 1.07 24.40 29.11
N CYS A 411 -0.23 24.72 29.22
CA CYS A 411 -0.70 25.64 30.25
C CYS A 411 -0.93 24.98 31.62
N LEU A 412 -0.96 23.64 31.73
CA LEU A 412 -1.21 22.96 33.02
C LEU A 412 -0.08 23.14 34.04
N LEU A 413 1.18 22.95 33.61
CA LEU A 413 2.33 23.02 34.53
C LEU A 413 2.49 24.41 35.19
N PRO A 414 2.33 25.54 34.47
CA PRO A 414 2.46 26.88 35.06
C PRO A 414 1.31 27.28 36.00
N ILE A 415 0.20 26.54 36.07
CA ILE A 415 -0.90 26.83 37.03
C ILE A 415 -0.37 26.89 38.46
N LYS A 416 0.58 26.00 38.82
CA LYS A 416 1.20 25.98 40.14
C LYS A 416 1.98 27.27 40.44
N ASN A 417 2.58 27.88 39.41
CA ASN A 417 3.28 29.16 39.57
C ASN A 417 2.27 30.30 39.84
N ILE A 418 1.05 30.20 39.28
CA ILE A 418 -0.02 31.17 39.55
C ILE A 418 -0.54 31.01 40.97
N THR A 419 -0.75 29.80 41.48
CA THR A 419 -1.26 29.58 42.85
C THR A 419 -0.28 30.09 43.91
N GLN A 420 1.02 29.92 43.70
CA GLN A 420 2.08 30.32 44.64
C GLN A 420 2.37 31.84 44.68
N LEU A 421 1.84 32.63 43.73
CA LEU A 421 1.98 34.08 43.75
C LEU A 421 1.12 34.71 44.87
N SER A 422 1.77 35.22 45.91
CA SER A 422 1.12 35.99 46.97
C SER A 422 0.86 37.43 46.49
N ALA A 423 -0.39 37.89 46.63
CA ALA A 423 -0.80 39.22 46.19
C ALA A 423 -0.04 40.33 46.94
N ALA A 424 0.24 40.10 48.23
CA ALA A 424 1.01 41.02 49.07
C ALA A 424 2.50 41.11 48.62
N GLY A 425 3.16 39.99 48.33
CA GLY A 425 4.58 40.00 47.92
C GLY A 425 4.82 40.77 46.63
N VAL A 426 3.95 40.56 45.64
CA VAL A 426 4.04 41.19 44.32
C VAL A 426 3.86 42.72 44.37
N LEU A 427 2.97 43.23 45.24
CA LEU A 427 2.72 44.68 45.36
C LEU A 427 3.80 45.41 46.16
N TYR A 428 4.48 44.72 47.08
CA TYR A 428 5.65 45.24 47.80
C TYR A 428 6.98 45.06 47.03
N GLY A 429 6.94 44.50 45.82
CA GLY A 429 8.12 44.36 44.96
C GLY A 429 9.11 43.27 45.39
N ARG A 430 8.65 42.26 46.15
CA ARG A 430 9.45 41.09 46.57
C ARG A 430 9.13 39.84 45.77
#